data_AF-A0A158AI00-F1
#
_entry.id   AF-A0A158AI00-F1
#
_cell.length_a   1.000
_cell.length_b   1.000
_cell.length_c   1.000
_cell.angle_alpha   90.00
_cell.angle_beta   90.00
_cell.angle_gamma   90.00
#
_symmetry.space_group_name_H-M   'P 1'
#
loop_
_entity.id
_entity.type
_entity.pdbx_description
1 polymer ?
#
loop_
_entity_poly.entity_id
_entity_poly.type
_entity_poly.pdbx_seq_one_letter_code
_entity_poly.pdbx_strand_id
1 'polypeptide(L)'
;MHTEVAAWQLDMFDAPPAPVTRVQAKPDPLPDPQFWSEAVTNKMVDALISLATDSRRGDNMPESLMDCAALFSERLKNRKKLDLEDYRATLGWVMEFWNGAVPYRFVCQINGVDPEILQDVILSNPLLKRDMEEVRRDSFGTLL
;
A
#
# COMPACT_ATOMS: atom_id res chain seq x y z
N MET A 1 -34.64 32.78 14.45
CA MET A 1 -33.63 31.72 14.52
C MET A 1 -34.17 30.66 15.46
N HIS A 2 -34.55 29.48 14.96
CA HIS A 2 -35.00 28.37 15.79
C HIS A 2 -33.82 27.43 16.02
N THR A 3 -33.39 27.32 17.27
CA THR A 3 -32.33 26.41 17.71
C THR A 3 -32.95 25.02 17.90
N GLU A 4 -32.72 24.11 16.95
CA GLU A 4 -33.09 22.70 17.12
C GLU A 4 -32.11 22.03 18.09
N VAL A 5 -32.58 21.83 19.32
CA VAL A 5 -31.84 21.12 20.37
C VAL A 5 -31.84 19.63 20.05
N ALA A 6 -30.65 19.07 19.81
CA ALA A 6 -30.51 17.70 19.34
C ALA A 6 -30.37 16.68 20.49
N ALA A 7 -29.78 17.12 21.60
CA ALA A 7 -29.65 16.35 22.83
C ALA A 7 -29.34 17.30 24.00
N TRP A 8 -29.53 16.81 25.22
CA TRP A 8 -29.09 17.46 26.45
C TRP A 8 -27.96 16.65 27.04
N GLN A 9 -26.82 17.28 27.31
CA GLN A 9 -25.74 16.63 28.03
C GLN A 9 -26.10 16.61 29.52
N LEU A 10 -26.32 15.42 30.08
CA LEU A 10 -26.45 15.22 31.52
C LEU A 10 -25.04 15.00 32.08
N ASP A 11 -24.52 16.02 32.77
CA ASP A 11 -23.24 15.90 33.45
C ASP A 11 -23.42 15.22 34.82
N MET A 12 -22.58 14.24 35.15
CA MET A 12 -22.66 13.50 36.42
C MET A 12 -22.02 14.29 37.58
N PHE A 13 -21.43 15.45 37.30
CA PHE A 13 -20.68 16.28 38.25
C PHE A 13 -21.30 17.67 38.41
N ASP A 14 -22.55 17.71 38.88
CA ASP A 14 -23.25 18.89 39.44
C ASP A 14 -23.14 20.22 38.64
N ALA A 15 -22.92 20.12 37.33
CA ALA A 15 -22.85 21.26 36.41
C ALA A 15 -24.23 21.49 35.73
N PRO A 16 -24.62 22.75 35.46
CA PRO A 16 -25.90 23.05 34.84
C PRO A 16 -25.97 22.43 33.42
N PRO A 17 -27.07 21.73 33.08
CA PRO A 17 -27.17 21.00 31.82
C PRO A 17 -27.11 21.95 30.62
N ALA A 18 -26.13 21.72 29.74
CA ALA A 18 -25.93 22.50 28.52
C ALA A 18 -26.58 21.82 27.32
N PRO A 19 -27.31 22.56 26.46
CA PRO A 19 -27.90 22.00 25.25
C PRO A 19 -26.80 21.71 24.21
N VAL A 20 -26.77 20.48 23.69
CA VAL A 20 -25.91 20.12 22.56
C VAL A 20 -26.60 20.60 21.28
N THR A 21 -26.08 21.69 20.71
CA THR A 21 -26.56 22.22 19.45
C THR A 21 -26.05 21.37 18.29
N ARG A 22 -26.94 20.99 17.37
CA ARG A 22 -26.55 20.38 16.08
C ARG A 22 -25.77 21.42 15.29
N VAL A 23 -24.45 21.22 15.18
CA VAL A 23 -23.64 21.99 14.24
C VAL A 23 -24.09 21.57 12.85
N GLN A 24 -24.69 22.52 12.12
CA GLN A 24 -25.02 22.33 10.71
C GLN A 24 -23.73 21.94 9.99
N ALA A 25 -23.71 20.76 9.36
CA ALA A 25 -22.52 20.27 8.65
C ALA A 25 -22.07 21.37 7.69
N LYS A 26 -20.83 21.84 7.88
CA LYS A 26 -20.24 22.90 7.06
C LYS A 26 -20.38 22.46 5.59
N PRO A 27 -20.99 23.27 4.71
CA PRO A 27 -21.11 22.91 3.31
C PRO A 27 -19.73 22.61 2.74
N ASP A 28 -19.63 21.50 2.02
CA ASP A 28 -18.38 20.97 1.51
C ASP A 28 -17.71 22.05 0.62
N PRO A 29 -16.47 22.48 0.90
CA PRO A 29 -15.86 23.62 0.20
C PRO A 29 -15.54 23.32 -1.27
N LEU A 30 -15.70 22.08 -1.71
CA LEU A 30 -15.38 21.65 -3.08
C LEU A 30 -16.65 21.51 -3.92
N PRO A 31 -16.68 22.07 -5.14
CA PRO A 31 -17.77 21.84 -6.08
C PRO A 31 -17.85 20.36 -6.47
N ASP A 32 -18.99 19.94 -7.04
CA ASP A 32 -19.19 18.57 -7.50
C ASP A 32 -18.10 18.17 -8.53
N PRO A 33 -17.42 17.01 -8.38
CA PRO A 33 -16.28 16.59 -9.19
C PRO A 33 -16.47 16.66 -10.70
N GLN A 34 -17.72 16.54 -11.18
CA GLN A 34 -18.06 16.68 -12.60
C GLN A 34 -17.83 18.08 -13.19
N PHE A 35 -17.66 19.11 -12.34
CA PHE A 35 -17.41 20.50 -12.75
C PHE A 35 -15.98 20.96 -12.46
N TRP A 36 -15.06 20.04 -12.10
CA TRP A 36 -13.67 20.41 -11.85
C TRP A 36 -12.93 20.73 -13.14
N SER A 37 -12.21 21.84 -13.12
CA SER A 37 -11.22 22.11 -14.16
C SER A 37 -10.05 21.15 -14.02
N GLU A 38 -9.37 20.83 -15.12
CA GLU A 38 -8.26 19.87 -15.14
C GLU A 38 -7.15 20.22 -14.13
N ALA A 39 -6.89 21.50 -13.92
CA ALA A 39 -5.92 21.98 -12.92
C ALA A 39 -6.36 21.70 -11.46
N VAL A 40 -7.67 21.73 -11.17
CA VAL A 40 -8.21 21.40 -9.85
C VAL A 40 -8.24 19.89 -9.65
N THR A 41 -8.62 19.13 -10.68
CA THR A 41 -8.56 17.66 -10.66
C THR A 41 -7.14 17.17 -10.41
N ASN A 42 -6.15 17.71 -11.12
CA ASN A 42 -4.75 17.34 -10.92
C ASN A 42 -4.25 17.67 -9.50
N LYS A 43 -4.61 18.85 -8.97
CA LYS A 43 -4.27 19.20 -7.57
C LYS A 43 -4.98 18.31 -6.55
N MET A 44 -6.20 17.90 -6.82
CA MET A 44 -6.95 17.01 -5.93
C MET A 44 -6.39 15.59 -5.99
N VAL A 45 -5.98 15.12 -7.16
CA VAL A 45 -5.25 13.85 -7.34
C VAL A 45 -3.91 13.90 -6.62
N ASP A 46 -3.14 14.97 -6.76
CA ASP A 46 -1.88 15.16 -6.03
C ASP A 46 -2.10 15.21 -4.51
N ALA A 47 -3.16 15.88 -4.05
CA ALA A 47 -3.53 15.93 -2.63
C ALA A 47 -4.00 14.56 -2.11
N LEU A 48 -4.74 13.77 -2.91
CA LEU A 48 -5.14 12.40 -2.57
C LEU A 48 -3.96 11.44 -2.57
N ILE A 49 -3.01 11.61 -3.49
CA ILE A 49 -1.75 10.87 -3.50
C ILE A 49 -0.92 11.25 -2.28
N SER A 50 -0.81 12.55 -1.96
CA SER A 50 -0.11 13.04 -0.77
C SER A 50 -0.78 12.55 0.51
N LEU A 51 -2.11 12.53 0.58
CA LEU A 51 -2.88 12.03 1.72
C LEU A 51 -2.83 10.51 1.83
N ALA A 52 -2.82 9.78 0.71
CA ALA A 52 -2.58 8.34 0.70
C ALA A 52 -1.14 8.03 1.13
N THR A 53 -0.18 8.88 0.76
CA THR A 53 1.21 8.77 1.17
C THR A 53 1.41 9.12 2.65
N ASP A 54 0.72 10.14 3.16
CA ASP A 54 0.75 10.53 4.58
C ASP A 54 -0.11 9.63 5.47
N SER A 55 -1.24 9.08 5.00
CA SER A 55 -2.01 8.07 5.76
C SER A 55 -1.30 6.71 5.81
N ARG A 56 -0.39 6.45 4.86
CA ARG A 56 0.54 5.30 4.88
C ARG A 56 1.78 5.56 5.73
N ARG A 57 1.95 6.75 6.33
CA ARG A 57 2.94 7.01 7.38
C ARG A 57 2.41 6.61 8.76
N GLY A 58 1.98 5.36 8.84
CA GLY A 58 2.21 4.51 10.00
C GLY A 58 3.27 3.46 9.64
N ASP A 59 4.50 3.91 9.40
CA ASP A 59 5.79 3.19 9.58
C ASP A 59 6.12 1.82 8.95
N ASN A 60 5.27 1.10 8.21
CA ASN A 60 5.57 -0.32 7.90
C ASN A 60 5.59 -0.72 6.40
N MET A 61 6.25 0.03 5.51
CA MET A 61 6.75 -0.61 4.28
C MET A 61 8.24 -0.93 4.48
N PRO A 62 8.62 -2.19 4.69
CA PRO A 62 10.01 -2.58 4.87
C PRO A 62 10.84 -2.13 3.69
N GLU A 63 12.01 -1.58 3.98
CA GLU A 63 13.04 -1.30 2.97
C GLU A 63 13.27 -2.51 2.06
N SER A 64 13.26 -3.72 2.65
CA SER A 64 13.36 -4.98 1.91
C SER A 64 12.28 -5.20 0.84
N LEU A 65 11.04 -4.76 1.04
CA LEU A 65 9.98 -4.87 0.03
C LEU A 65 10.11 -3.81 -1.07
N MET A 66 10.57 -2.61 -0.71
CA MET A 66 10.88 -1.56 -1.69
C MET A 66 12.06 -1.95 -2.58
N ASP A 67 13.08 -2.58 -2.01
CA ASP A 67 14.23 -3.11 -2.74
C ASP A 67 13.82 -4.23 -3.71
N CYS A 68 12.92 -5.12 -3.29
CA CYS A 68 12.34 -6.14 -4.19
C CYS A 68 11.65 -5.49 -5.40
N ALA A 69 10.79 -4.50 -5.15
CA ALA A 69 10.07 -3.80 -6.21
C ALA A 69 11.02 -3.02 -7.14
N ALA A 70 12.11 -2.47 -6.59
CA ALA A 70 13.15 -1.80 -7.37
C ALA A 70 13.84 -2.78 -8.32
N LEU A 71 14.30 -3.94 -7.84
CA LEU A 71 14.96 -4.97 -8.65
C LEU A 71 14.05 -5.45 -9.80
N PHE A 72 12.76 -5.67 -9.52
CA PHE A 72 11.80 -6.05 -10.56
C PHE A 72 11.58 -4.94 -11.59
N SER A 73 11.49 -3.68 -11.13
CA SER A 73 11.38 -2.51 -12.01
C SER A 73 12.59 -2.35 -12.92
N GLU A 74 13.80 -2.59 -12.39
CA GLU A 74 15.03 -2.52 -13.16
C GLU A 74 15.12 -3.62 -14.22
N ARG A 75 14.67 -4.84 -13.87
CA ARG A 75 14.54 -5.95 -14.82
C ARG A 75 13.58 -5.63 -15.96
N LEU A 76 12.40 -5.09 -15.64
CA LEU A 76 11.38 -4.72 -16.63
C LEU A 76 11.85 -3.59 -17.55
N LYS A 77 12.63 -2.64 -17.02
CA LYS A 77 13.25 -1.55 -17.79
C LYS A 77 14.49 -1.99 -18.58
N ASN A 78 14.85 -3.28 -18.50
CA ASN A 78 16.00 -3.87 -19.17
C ASN A 78 17.31 -3.09 -18.93
N ARG A 79 17.53 -2.62 -17.70
CA ARG A 79 18.74 -1.87 -17.35
C ARG A 79 19.96 -2.80 -17.37
N LYS A 80 21.05 -2.34 -18.00
CA LYS A 80 22.31 -3.11 -18.18
C LYS A 80 23.07 -3.44 -16.88
N LYS A 81 22.71 -2.83 -15.74
CA LYS A 81 23.43 -2.96 -14.47
C LYS A 81 22.64 -3.71 -13.40
N LEU A 82 21.70 -4.56 -13.81
CA LEU A 82 21.00 -5.41 -12.85
C LEU A 82 21.93 -6.53 -12.41
N ASP A 83 22.10 -6.68 -11.09
CA ASP A 83 22.69 -7.89 -10.54
C ASP A 83 21.70 -9.05 -10.67
N LEU A 84 22.05 -10.02 -11.52
CA LEU A 84 21.18 -11.15 -11.83
C LEU A 84 21.13 -12.18 -10.70
N GLU A 85 22.17 -12.25 -9.86
CA GLU A 85 22.21 -13.18 -8.74
C GLU A 85 21.25 -12.71 -7.65
N ASP A 86 21.38 -11.44 -7.25
CA ASP A 86 20.48 -10.81 -6.28
C ASP A 86 19.03 -10.79 -6.75
N TYR A 87 18.80 -10.52 -8.04
CA TYR A 87 17.45 -10.58 -8.63
C TYR A 87 16.84 -11.99 -8.54
N ARG A 88 17.59 -13.05 -8.87
CA ARG A 88 17.10 -14.44 -8.78
C ARG A 88 16.86 -14.87 -7.34
N ALA A 89 17.76 -14.50 -6.43
CA ALA A 89 17.61 -14.75 -4.99
C ALA A 89 16.33 -14.10 -4.46
N THR A 90 16.10 -12.83 -4.84
CA THR A 90 14.89 -12.07 -4.47
C THR A 90 13.62 -12.71 -5.04
N LEU A 91 13.63 -13.10 -6.32
CA LEU A 91 12.50 -13.80 -6.96
C LEU A 91 12.13 -15.08 -6.21
N GLY A 92 13.10 -15.93 -5.92
CA GLY A 92 12.86 -17.18 -5.20
C GLY A 92 12.44 -16.94 -3.75
N TRP A 93 12.89 -15.85 -3.11
CA TRP A 93 12.48 -15.50 -1.76
C TRP A 93 11.01 -15.05 -1.71
N VAL A 94 10.59 -14.15 -2.60
CA VAL A 94 9.20 -13.67 -2.70
C VAL A 94 8.24 -14.81 -3.01
N MET A 95 8.67 -15.77 -3.84
CA MET A 95 7.88 -16.96 -4.20
C MET A 95 8.03 -18.13 -3.21
N GLU A 96 8.79 -17.94 -2.13
CA GLU A 96 9.00 -18.93 -1.06
C GLU A 96 9.61 -20.26 -1.54
N PHE A 97 10.52 -20.20 -2.51
CA PHE A 97 11.26 -21.39 -3.00
C PHE A 97 12.46 -21.75 -2.13
N TRP A 98 13.01 -20.78 -1.40
CA TRP A 98 14.19 -20.98 -0.56
C TRP A 98 13.81 -21.44 0.85
N ASN A 99 14.47 -22.49 1.33
CA ASN A 99 14.40 -22.92 2.72
C ASN A 99 15.54 -22.27 3.55
N GLY A 100 15.23 -21.87 4.79
CA GLY A 100 16.22 -21.33 5.74
C GLY A 100 16.32 -19.81 5.80
N ALA A 101 15.68 -19.08 4.89
CA ALA A 101 15.45 -17.65 5.01
C ALA A 101 14.16 -17.37 5.81
N VAL A 102 14.03 -16.16 6.38
CA VAL A 102 12.77 -15.72 6.99
C VAL A 102 11.69 -15.72 5.89
N PRO A 103 10.54 -16.40 6.07
CA PRO A 103 9.53 -16.50 5.03
C PRO A 103 9.03 -15.12 4.59
N TYR A 104 8.89 -14.92 3.27
CA TYR A 104 8.38 -13.68 2.71
C TYR A 104 6.99 -13.32 3.26
N ARG A 105 6.09 -14.30 3.40
CA ARG A 105 4.78 -14.08 4.04
C ARG A 105 4.88 -13.57 5.47
N PHE A 106 5.84 -14.07 6.25
CA PHE A 106 6.04 -13.63 7.63
C PHE A 106 6.52 -12.18 7.68
N VAL A 107 7.45 -11.80 6.79
CA VAL A 107 7.88 -10.40 6.66
C VAL A 107 6.70 -9.51 6.25
N CYS A 108 5.87 -9.92 5.30
CA CYS A 108 4.70 -9.15 4.89
C CYS A 108 3.69 -8.98 6.03
N GLN A 109 3.40 -10.06 6.77
CA GLN A 109 2.45 -10.04 7.89
C GLN A 109 2.88 -9.13 9.03
N ILE A 110 4.17 -9.14 9.42
CA ILE A 110 4.69 -8.23 10.47
C ILE A 110 4.48 -6.77 10.08
N ASN A 111 4.55 -6.49 8.79
CA ASN A 111 4.51 -5.14 8.27
C ASN A 111 3.12 -4.71 7.77
N GLY A 112 2.10 -5.57 7.94
CA GLY A 112 0.74 -5.28 7.48
C GLY A 112 0.62 -5.16 5.96
N VAL A 113 1.54 -5.79 5.22
CA VAL A 113 1.51 -5.86 3.75
C VAL A 113 0.90 -7.21 3.36
N ASP A 114 0.02 -7.18 2.36
CA ASP A 114 -0.51 -8.41 1.79
C ASP A 114 0.58 -9.12 0.96
N PRO A 115 1.00 -10.33 1.34
CA PRO A 115 2.03 -11.06 0.62
C PRO A 115 1.66 -11.37 -0.83
N GLU A 116 0.37 -11.45 -1.17
CA GLU A 116 -0.06 -11.79 -2.52
C GLU A 116 0.29 -10.69 -3.52
N ILE A 117 0.44 -9.43 -3.09
CA ILE A 117 0.67 -8.28 -3.98
C ILE A 117 1.88 -8.47 -4.91
N LEU A 118 3.08 -8.76 -4.36
CA LEU A 118 4.27 -8.94 -5.20
C LEU A 118 4.24 -10.27 -5.95
N GLN A 119 3.64 -11.32 -5.38
CA GLN A 119 3.49 -12.61 -6.06
C GLN A 119 2.60 -12.46 -7.30
N ASP A 120 1.50 -11.73 -7.20
CA ASP A 120 0.61 -11.40 -8.31
C ASP A 120 1.30 -10.55 -9.36
N VAL A 121 2.11 -9.57 -8.96
CA VAL A 121 2.92 -8.78 -9.91
C VAL A 121 3.89 -9.67 -10.69
N ILE A 122 4.54 -10.63 -10.04
CA ILE A 122 5.44 -11.60 -10.70
C ILE A 122 4.65 -12.50 -11.66
N LEU A 123 3.50 -13.03 -11.23
CA LEU A 123 2.69 -13.98 -12.01
C LEU A 123 1.94 -13.33 -13.17
N SER A 124 1.57 -12.06 -13.04
CA SER A 124 0.86 -11.29 -14.07
C SER A 124 1.78 -10.77 -15.17
N ASN A 125 3.07 -10.60 -14.89
CA ASN A 125 4.04 -10.16 -15.89
C ASN A 125 4.73 -11.35 -16.60
N PRO A 126 4.63 -11.49 -17.93
CA PRO A 126 5.22 -12.62 -18.66
C PRO A 126 6.73 -12.78 -18.49
N LEU A 127 7.47 -11.67 -18.36
CA LEU A 127 8.93 -11.69 -18.21
C LEU A 127 9.32 -12.18 -16.82
N LEU A 128 8.72 -11.59 -15.78
CA LEU A 128 8.99 -11.98 -14.38
C LEU A 128 8.53 -13.41 -14.12
N LYS A 129 7.37 -13.82 -14.65
CA LYS A 129 6.88 -15.19 -14.55
C LYS A 129 7.84 -16.20 -15.19
N ARG A 130 8.37 -15.89 -16.37
CA ARG A 130 9.34 -16.77 -17.04
C ARG A 130 10.60 -16.92 -16.20
N ASP A 131 11.15 -15.80 -15.72
CA ASP A 131 12.35 -15.78 -14.89
C ASP A 131 12.11 -16.52 -13.55
N MET A 132 10.91 -16.38 -12.96
CA MET A 132 10.48 -17.13 -11.77
C MET A 132 10.44 -18.64 -12.03
N GLU A 133 9.89 -19.09 -13.16
CA GLU A 133 9.86 -20.52 -13.51
C GLU A 133 11.26 -21.11 -13.76
N GLU A 134 12.22 -20.29 -14.21
CA GLU A 134 13.63 -20.69 -14.27
C GLU A 134 14.19 -20.90 -12.86
N VAL A 135 13.97 -19.93 -11.95
CA VAL A 135 14.41 -20.06 -10.55
C VAL A 135 13.77 -21.29 -9.90
N ARG A 136 12.47 -21.53 -10.13
CA ARG A 136 11.76 -22.71 -9.65
C ARG A 136 12.40 -24.01 -10.13
N ARG A 137 12.76 -24.09 -11.42
CA ARG A 137 13.45 -25.26 -11.97
C ARG A 137 14.80 -25.48 -11.31
N ASP A 138 15.58 -24.44 -11.10
CA ASP A 138 16.89 -24.57 -10.43
C ASP A 138 16.74 -25.01 -8.97
N SER A 139 15.69 -24.54 -8.30
CA SER A 139 15.40 -24.82 -6.88
C SER A 139 14.96 -26.26 -6.64
N PHE A 140 14.15 -26.83 -7.54
CA PHE A 140 13.56 -28.17 -7.40
C PHE A 140 14.15 -29.21 -8.36
N GLY A 141 15.12 -28.82 -9.19
CA GLY A 141 15.60 -29.59 -10.35
C GLY A 141 16.85 -30.44 -10.15
N THR A 142 17.47 -30.46 -8.97
CA THR A 142 18.58 -31.38 -8.68
C THR A 142 18.10 -32.67 -8.03
N LEU A 143 17.45 -33.51 -8.84
CA LEU A 143 17.48 -34.96 -8.68
C LEU A 143 18.45 -35.55 -9.71
N LEU A 144 19.74 -35.23 -9.57
CA LEU A 144 20.85 -35.94 -10.22
C LEU A 144 21.85 -36.35 -9.14
#